data_AF-A0A1G2YHP2-F1
#
_entry.id   AF-A0A1G2YHP2-F1
#
_cell.length_a   1.000
_cell.length_b   1.000
_cell.length_c   1.000
_cell.angle_alpha   90.00
_cell.angle_beta   90.00
_cell.angle_gamma   90.00
#
_symmetry.space_group_name_H-M   'P 1'
#
loop_
_entity.id
_entity.type
_entity.pdbx_description
1 polymer ?
#
loop_
_entity_poly.entity_id
_entity_poly.type
_entity_poly.pdbx_seq_one_letter_code
_entity_poly.pdbx_strand_id
1 'polypeptide(L)'
;MAIIVGDIHGDVEKVKAFLAYKPEEEHVALGDYLDSYSEPVDRQLECLSLLMNSESVLLLGNHECHYLKNPLFRFPGYKPEHAEALQNILEANLGRFKVAYAVDNWLCTHSGVVSDYTEQLSDVTKLADMFNMSWELYLKDRLLNRRAKYAYQRILEFNYCLFVEGNLLAYNIKQIFGHVEHTHPIVGDNYIALDTTNYDESCWIFDTAVNKLGCVETKCKRTEWRHLI
;
A
#
# COMPACT_ATOMS: atom_id res chain seq x y z
N MET A 1 -7.53 -13.97 -10.45
CA MET A 1 -8.29 -13.57 -9.25
C MET A 1 -7.34 -13.25 -8.13
N ALA A 2 -7.70 -12.28 -7.31
CA ALA A 2 -6.90 -11.79 -6.22
C ALA A 2 -7.77 -11.36 -5.04
N ILE A 3 -7.17 -11.44 -3.85
CA ILE A 3 -7.65 -10.88 -2.59
C ILE A 3 -6.82 -9.64 -2.30
N ILE A 4 -7.49 -8.50 -2.21
CA ILE A 4 -6.83 -7.19 -2.09
C ILE A 4 -7.13 -6.60 -0.71
N VAL A 5 -6.10 -6.11 -0.02
CA VAL A 5 -6.23 -5.40 1.27
C VAL A 5 -5.64 -3.99 1.15
N GLY A 6 -6.31 -3.01 1.77
CA GLY A 6 -5.81 -1.64 1.91
C GLY A 6 -4.68 -1.52 2.91
N ASP A 7 -4.61 -0.37 3.56
CA ASP A 7 -3.52 -0.06 4.50
C ASP A 7 -3.56 -0.97 5.74
N ILE A 8 -2.38 -1.16 6.34
CA ILE A 8 -2.18 -2.16 7.40
C ILE A 8 -1.69 -1.51 8.70
N HIS A 9 -0.83 -0.50 8.62
CA HIS A 9 -0.28 0.26 9.75
C HIS A 9 0.07 -0.63 10.97
N GLY A 10 0.92 -1.63 10.74
CA GLY A 10 1.47 -2.49 11.80
C GLY A 10 0.51 -3.51 12.41
N ASP A 11 -0.72 -3.64 11.89
CA ASP A 11 -1.69 -4.59 12.42
C ASP A 11 -1.35 -6.02 11.96
N VAL A 12 -0.62 -6.72 12.82
CA VAL A 12 -0.24 -8.13 12.64
C VAL A 12 -1.46 -9.04 12.47
N GLU A 13 -2.56 -8.78 13.17
CA GLU A 13 -3.73 -9.66 13.10
C GLU A 13 -4.48 -9.46 11.78
N LYS A 14 -4.49 -8.22 11.25
CA LYS A 14 -4.95 -7.94 9.88
C LYS A 14 -4.13 -8.70 8.85
N VAL A 15 -2.79 -8.67 8.94
CA VAL A 15 -1.91 -9.44 8.02
C VAL A 15 -2.21 -10.94 8.09
N LYS A 16 -2.31 -11.50 9.31
CA LYS A 16 -2.60 -12.93 9.48
C LYS A 16 -3.96 -13.31 8.90
N ALA A 17 -4.99 -12.50 9.14
CA ALA A 17 -6.33 -12.72 8.61
C ALA A 17 -6.36 -12.64 7.08
N PHE A 18 -5.70 -11.63 6.51
CA PHE A 18 -5.56 -11.43 5.07
C PHE A 18 -4.90 -12.64 4.39
N LEU A 19 -3.73 -13.06 4.87
CA LEU A 19 -2.98 -14.18 4.28
C LEU A 19 -3.69 -15.53 4.47
N ALA A 20 -4.51 -15.68 5.52
CA ALA A 20 -5.27 -16.90 5.77
C ALA A 20 -6.58 -16.99 4.96
N TYR A 21 -7.07 -15.87 4.43
CA TYR A 21 -8.29 -15.86 3.63
C TYR A 21 -7.99 -16.31 2.19
N LYS A 22 -8.50 -17.48 1.80
CA LYS A 22 -8.26 -18.11 0.49
C LYS A 22 -6.76 -18.13 0.13
N PRO A 23 -5.93 -18.83 0.93
CA PRO A 23 -4.47 -18.82 0.80
C PRO A 23 -3.95 -19.33 -0.57
N GLU A 24 -4.79 -20.00 -1.34
CA GLU A 24 -4.52 -20.47 -2.69
C GLU A 24 -4.62 -19.38 -3.77
N GLU A 25 -5.25 -18.25 -3.46
CA GLU A 25 -5.43 -17.13 -4.39
C GLU A 25 -4.31 -16.10 -4.28
N GLU A 26 -4.19 -15.23 -5.27
CA GLU A 26 -3.19 -14.16 -5.24
C GLU A 26 -3.56 -13.08 -4.20
N HIS A 27 -2.65 -12.77 -3.29
CA HIS A 27 -2.82 -11.70 -2.30
C HIS A 27 -2.13 -10.42 -2.76
N VAL A 28 -2.83 -9.29 -2.74
CA VAL A 28 -2.28 -7.96 -3.06
C VAL A 28 -2.48 -7.02 -1.87
N ALA A 29 -1.40 -6.53 -1.29
CA ALA A 29 -1.43 -5.51 -0.24
C ALA A 29 -1.07 -4.15 -0.82
N LEU A 30 -1.88 -3.13 -0.54
CA LEU A 30 -1.83 -1.85 -1.25
C LEU A 30 -0.80 -0.85 -0.69
N GLY A 31 -0.08 -1.17 0.37
CA GLY A 31 0.94 -0.30 0.97
C GLY A 31 0.62 0.07 2.41
N ASP A 32 1.41 0.99 2.96
CA ASP A 32 1.26 1.54 4.31
C ASP A 32 1.17 0.46 5.38
N TYR A 33 2.27 -0.27 5.50
CA TYR A 33 2.49 -1.32 6.50
C TYR A 33 3.00 -0.77 7.82
N LEU A 34 3.50 0.47 7.82
CA LEU A 34 4.25 1.08 8.91
C LEU A 34 3.50 2.26 9.53
N ASP A 35 4.09 2.94 10.51
CA ASP A 35 3.59 4.19 11.09
C ASP A 35 2.23 4.13 11.78
N SER A 36 1.94 2.98 12.39
CA SER A 36 0.82 2.90 13.32
C SER A 36 0.88 3.97 14.41
N TYR A 37 -0.26 4.60 14.67
CA TYR A 37 -0.45 5.45 15.85
C TYR A 37 -0.61 4.63 17.13
N SER A 38 -1.00 3.35 17.02
CA SER A 38 -1.34 2.51 18.18
C SER A 38 -0.44 1.30 18.36
N GLU A 39 0.11 0.73 17.29
CA GLU A 39 0.96 -0.46 17.37
C GLU A 39 2.42 -0.12 17.74
N PRO A 40 3.02 -0.85 18.71
CA PRO A 40 4.44 -0.68 19.04
C PRO A 40 5.33 -1.12 17.89
N VAL A 41 6.57 -0.59 17.83
CA VAL A 41 7.52 -0.85 16.74
C VAL A 41 7.78 -2.34 16.49
N ASP A 42 7.84 -3.16 17.55
CA ASP A 42 8.06 -4.60 17.42
C ASP A 42 6.93 -5.30 16.65
N ARG A 43 5.69 -4.86 16.83
CA ARG A 43 4.54 -5.36 16.05
C ARG A 43 4.56 -4.85 14.62
N GLN A 44 5.01 -3.62 14.39
CA GLN A 44 5.22 -3.12 13.02
C GLN A 44 6.32 -3.91 12.29
N LEU A 45 7.40 -4.27 12.98
CA LEU A 45 8.47 -5.12 12.46
C LEU A 45 7.98 -6.56 12.19
N GLU A 46 7.17 -7.13 13.07
CA GLU A 46 6.51 -8.43 12.85
C GLU A 46 5.60 -8.38 11.62
N CYS A 47 4.75 -7.37 11.53
CA CYS A 47 3.85 -7.12 10.40
C CYS A 47 4.62 -7.04 9.07
N LEU A 48 5.65 -6.19 9.02
CA LEU A 48 6.50 -6.04 7.83
C LEU A 48 7.19 -7.37 7.48
N SER A 49 7.70 -8.10 8.48
CA SER A 49 8.37 -9.38 8.26
C SER A 49 7.42 -10.46 7.72
N LEU A 50 6.18 -10.53 8.20
CA LEU A 50 5.17 -11.46 7.69
C LEU A 50 4.87 -11.21 6.21
N LEU A 51 4.71 -9.94 5.83
CA LEU A 51 4.47 -9.55 4.43
C LEU A 51 5.70 -9.81 3.55
N MET A 52 6.91 -9.45 3.99
CA MET A 52 8.13 -9.67 3.19
C MET A 52 8.38 -11.16 2.90
N ASN A 53 8.00 -12.04 3.83
CA ASN A 53 8.16 -13.49 3.71
C ASN A 53 6.94 -14.18 3.07
N SER A 54 5.90 -13.44 2.68
CA SER A 54 4.78 -14.01 1.94
C SER A 54 5.00 -13.93 0.42
N GLU A 55 4.22 -14.73 -0.32
CA GLU A 55 4.16 -14.68 -1.79
C GLU A 55 3.28 -13.53 -2.30
N SER A 56 2.73 -12.71 -1.40
CA SER A 56 1.84 -11.60 -1.78
C SER A 56 2.54 -10.59 -2.68
N VAL A 57 1.76 -9.95 -3.55
CA VAL A 57 2.17 -8.73 -4.22
C VAL A 57 2.10 -7.60 -3.21
N LEU A 58 3.23 -6.95 -2.96
CA LEU A 58 3.35 -5.84 -2.03
C LEU A 58 3.49 -4.55 -2.82
N LEU A 59 2.52 -3.67 -2.71
CA LEU A 59 2.66 -2.30 -3.21
C LEU A 59 3.42 -1.46 -2.20
N LEU A 60 4.17 -0.48 -2.69
CA LEU A 60 4.85 0.51 -1.87
C LEU A 60 3.82 1.56 -1.45
N GLY A 61 3.72 1.87 -0.16
CA GLY A 61 2.99 3.02 0.35
C GLY A 61 3.90 4.22 0.61
N ASN A 62 3.32 5.37 0.91
CA ASN A 62 4.11 6.55 1.27
C ASN A 62 4.83 6.36 2.61
N HIS A 63 4.27 5.57 3.52
CA HIS A 63 4.89 5.24 4.79
C HIS A 63 6.06 4.26 4.67
N GLU A 64 6.16 3.45 3.62
CA GLU A 64 7.42 2.73 3.35
C GLU A 64 8.45 3.65 2.71
N CYS A 65 8.01 4.51 1.80
CA CYS A 65 8.89 5.35 0.99
C CYS A 65 9.77 6.29 1.83
N HIS A 66 9.22 6.88 2.90
CA HIS A 66 9.97 7.84 3.71
C HIS A 66 10.99 7.21 4.70
N TYR A 67 10.99 5.89 4.87
CA TYR A 67 11.99 5.13 5.63
C TYR A 67 13.12 4.58 4.77
N LEU A 68 13.11 4.83 3.45
CA LEU A 68 14.23 4.48 2.58
C LEU A 68 15.48 5.31 2.91
N LYS A 69 16.67 4.79 2.61
CA LYS A 69 17.98 5.41 2.90
C LYS A 69 18.14 6.79 2.26
N ASN A 70 17.53 7.00 1.10
CA ASN A 70 17.46 8.29 0.41
C ASN A 70 15.98 8.52 0.01
N PRO A 71 15.11 8.88 0.97
CA PRO A 71 13.69 8.97 0.71
C PRO A 71 13.39 10.19 -0.18
N LEU A 72 12.42 10.06 -1.09
CA LEU A 72 12.00 11.17 -1.94
C LEU A 72 11.25 12.24 -1.17
N PHE A 73 10.43 11.80 -0.21
CA PHE A 73 9.51 12.60 0.56
C PHE A 73 9.51 12.13 2.01
N ARG A 74 9.01 12.98 2.90
CA ARG A 74 8.64 12.59 4.27
C ARG A 74 7.22 13.07 4.54
N PHE A 75 6.38 12.15 4.95
CA PHE A 75 4.99 12.39 5.31
C PHE A 75 4.81 12.41 6.83
N PRO A 76 3.69 12.96 7.35
CA PRO A 76 3.29 12.78 8.75
C PRO A 76 3.30 11.31 9.15
N GLY A 77 3.57 11.02 10.42
CA GLY A 77 3.69 9.63 10.92
C GLY A 77 5.13 9.15 11.11
N TYR A 78 6.08 9.70 10.36
CA TYR A 78 7.50 9.31 10.43
C TYR A 78 8.07 9.42 11.86
N LYS A 79 8.68 8.33 12.34
CA LYS A 79 9.29 8.20 13.67
C LYS A 79 10.81 7.95 13.53
N PRO A 80 11.67 8.97 13.74
CA PRO A 80 13.12 8.83 13.64
C PRO A 80 13.70 7.68 14.47
N GLU A 81 13.12 7.40 15.64
CA GLU A 81 13.51 6.34 16.55
C GLU A 81 13.31 4.92 15.98
N HIS A 82 12.39 4.74 15.02
CA HIS A 82 12.15 3.46 14.36
C HIS A 82 12.91 3.32 13.05
N ALA A 83 13.44 4.43 12.53
CA ALA A 83 13.89 4.53 11.16
C ALA A 83 15.02 3.55 10.83
N GLU A 84 15.99 3.35 11.72
CA GLU A 84 17.09 2.43 11.47
C GLU A 84 16.60 0.98 11.30
N ALA A 85 15.73 0.50 12.18
CA ALA A 85 15.21 -0.87 12.13
C ALA A 85 14.34 -1.09 10.87
N LEU A 86 13.43 -0.16 10.59
CA LEU A 86 12.53 -0.24 9.43
C LEU A 86 13.29 -0.12 8.11
N GLN A 87 14.19 0.85 8.01
CA GLN A 87 15.02 1.09 6.82
C GLN A 87 15.84 -0.14 6.45
N ASN A 88 16.45 -0.82 7.42
CA ASN A 88 17.29 -1.99 7.15
C ASN A 88 16.48 -3.11 6.48
N ILE A 89 15.24 -3.36 6.92
CA ILE A 89 14.36 -4.36 6.31
C ILE A 89 13.93 -3.90 4.91
N LEU A 90 13.50 -2.64 4.76
CA LEU A 90 13.04 -2.12 3.47
C LEU A 90 14.15 -2.12 2.41
N GLU A 91 15.36 -1.66 2.75
CA GLU A 91 16.51 -1.63 1.84
C GLU A 91 16.95 -3.04 1.42
N ALA A 92 16.87 -4.02 2.32
CA ALA A 92 17.17 -5.41 1.99
C ALA A 92 16.14 -6.04 1.04
N ASN A 93 14.92 -5.48 0.98
CA ASN A 93 13.78 -6.06 0.26
C ASN A 93 13.20 -5.16 -0.84
N LEU A 94 13.95 -4.18 -1.35
CA LEU A 94 13.46 -3.24 -2.36
C LEU A 94 12.86 -3.90 -3.61
N GLY A 95 13.41 -5.06 -4.00
CA GLY A 95 12.92 -5.84 -5.14
C GLY A 95 11.58 -6.53 -4.92
N ARG A 96 11.06 -6.56 -3.68
CA ARG A 96 9.72 -7.12 -3.39
C ARG A 96 8.59 -6.16 -3.71
N PHE A 97 8.86 -4.86 -3.68
CA PHE A 97 7.83 -3.84 -3.86
C PHE A 97 7.56 -3.55 -5.34
N LYS A 98 6.28 -3.45 -5.65
CA LYS A 98 5.75 -2.80 -6.85
C LYS A 98 5.15 -1.45 -6.45
N VAL A 99 4.88 -0.58 -7.41
CA VAL A 99 4.14 0.67 -7.15
C VAL A 99 2.73 0.64 -7.71
N ALA A 100 2.48 -0.30 -8.62
CA ALA A 100 1.20 -0.57 -9.22
C ALA A 100 1.09 -2.06 -9.58
N TYR A 101 -0.12 -2.58 -9.61
CA TYR A 101 -0.37 -3.94 -10.06
C TYR A 101 -1.71 -4.02 -10.78
N ALA A 102 -1.79 -4.82 -11.84
CA ALA A 102 -3.02 -4.99 -12.60
C ALA A 102 -3.52 -6.42 -12.45
N VAL A 103 -4.77 -6.58 -12.04
CA VAL A 103 -5.40 -7.89 -11.89
C VAL A 103 -6.90 -7.79 -12.17
N ASP A 104 -7.43 -8.72 -12.97
CA ASP A 104 -8.85 -8.77 -13.36
C ASP A 104 -9.44 -7.43 -13.80
N ASN A 105 -8.68 -6.68 -14.60
CA ASN A 105 -9.01 -5.35 -15.12
C ASN A 105 -9.12 -4.23 -14.07
N TRP A 106 -8.65 -4.47 -12.84
CA TRP A 106 -8.43 -3.44 -11.83
C TRP A 106 -6.98 -2.99 -11.83
N LEU A 107 -6.75 -1.67 -11.78
CA LEU A 107 -5.47 -1.09 -11.43
C LEU A 107 -5.40 -0.92 -9.91
N CYS A 108 -4.45 -1.62 -9.30
CA CYS A 108 -4.14 -1.50 -7.87
C CYS A 108 -2.97 -0.54 -7.71
N THR A 109 -3.15 0.53 -6.94
CA THR A 109 -2.07 1.43 -6.47
C THR A 109 -2.28 1.73 -5.00
N HIS A 110 -1.32 2.39 -4.36
CA HIS A 110 -1.49 2.75 -2.97
C HIS A 110 -2.54 3.85 -2.77
N SER A 111 -2.55 4.89 -3.61
CA SER A 111 -3.40 6.09 -3.40
C SER A 111 -4.36 6.42 -4.55
N GLY A 112 -4.44 5.57 -5.57
CA GLY A 112 -5.19 5.83 -6.81
C GLY A 112 -4.29 6.36 -7.91
N VAL A 113 -4.87 6.79 -9.03
CA VAL A 113 -4.16 7.43 -10.16
C VAL A 113 -5.00 8.59 -10.67
N VAL A 114 -4.34 9.70 -10.97
CA VAL A 114 -5.01 10.91 -11.48
C VAL A 114 -5.33 10.80 -12.98
N SER A 115 -6.41 11.47 -13.42
CA SER A 115 -6.94 11.38 -14.79
C SER A 115 -5.92 11.65 -15.89
N ASP A 116 -4.99 12.58 -15.67
CA ASP A 116 -4.01 13.01 -16.68
C ASP A 116 -3.15 11.85 -17.22
N TYR A 117 -2.89 10.83 -16.39
CA TYR A 117 -2.12 9.65 -16.81
C TYR A 117 -2.92 8.64 -17.62
N THR A 118 -4.24 8.71 -17.53
CA THR A 118 -5.14 7.73 -18.13
C THR A 118 -5.85 8.26 -19.36
N GLU A 119 -5.75 9.57 -19.68
CA GLU A 119 -6.40 10.19 -20.84
C GLU A 119 -6.07 9.49 -22.16
N GLN A 120 -4.80 9.10 -22.34
CA GLN A 120 -4.30 8.48 -23.57
C GLN A 120 -4.11 6.95 -23.45
N LEU A 121 -4.18 6.42 -22.23
CA LEU A 121 -3.93 5.01 -21.94
C LEU A 121 -4.87 4.54 -20.82
N SER A 122 -5.85 3.71 -21.16
CA SER A 122 -6.80 3.13 -20.19
C SER A 122 -6.56 1.64 -19.92
N ASP A 123 -5.57 1.04 -20.57
CA ASP A 123 -5.15 -0.34 -20.32
C ASP A 123 -4.40 -0.41 -18.99
N VAL A 124 -5.07 -0.96 -17.97
CA VAL A 124 -4.53 -1.04 -16.60
C VAL A 124 -3.24 -1.84 -16.51
N THR A 125 -3.03 -2.83 -17.38
CA THR A 125 -1.80 -3.64 -17.39
C THR A 125 -0.63 -2.78 -17.84
N LYS A 126 -0.81 -2.05 -18.94
CA LYS A 126 0.22 -1.14 -19.46
C LYS A 126 0.51 0.02 -18.50
N LEU A 127 -0.51 0.52 -17.81
CA LEU A 127 -0.33 1.53 -16.76
C LEU A 127 0.52 0.97 -15.60
N ALA A 128 0.19 -0.23 -15.10
CA ALA A 128 0.98 -0.86 -14.05
C ALA A 128 2.44 -1.11 -14.46
N ASP A 129 2.67 -1.59 -15.69
CA ASP A 129 4.02 -1.78 -16.24
C ASP A 129 4.79 -0.46 -16.35
N MET A 130 4.14 0.62 -16.80
CA MET A 130 4.73 1.95 -16.88
C MET A 130 5.18 2.46 -15.50
N PHE A 131 4.31 2.37 -14.50
CA PHE A 131 4.65 2.82 -13.13
C PHE A 131 5.78 1.97 -12.52
N ASN A 132 5.74 0.65 -12.70
CA ASN A 132 6.80 -0.24 -12.20
C ASN A 132 8.14 -0.04 -12.94
N MET A 133 8.12 0.26 -14.24
CA MET A 133 9.32 0.61 -14.98
C MET A 133 9.97 1.88 -14.43
N SER A 134 9.17 2.91 -14.14
CA SER A 134 9.66 4.13 -13.51
C SER A 134 10.28 3.82 -12.12
N TRP A 135 9.78 2.80 -11.40
CA TRP A 135 10.23 2.46 -10.05
C TRP A 135 11.62 1.82 -10.11
N GLU A 136 11.78 0.85 -11.00
CA GLU A 136 13.07 0.23 -11.27
C GLU A 136 14.12 1.25 -11.71
N LEU A 137 13.72 2.22 -12.53
CA LEU A 137 14.58 3.30 -12.96
C LEU A 137 14.97 4.21 -11.79
N TYR A 138 14.04 4.56 -10.91
CA TYR A 138 14.36 5.27 -9.66
C TYR A 138 15.33 4.48 -8.79
N LEU A 139 15.12 3.17 -8.58
CA LEU A 139 16.00 2.31 -7.78
C LEU A 139 17.44 2.30 -8.30
N LYS A 140 17.63 2.27 -9.62
CA LYS A 140 18.97 2.32 -10.26
C LYS A 140 19.68 3.65 -9.98
N ASP A 141 18.95 4.76 -10.05
CA ASP A 141 19.53 6.10 -9.99
C ASP A 141 19.70 6.63 -8.55
N ARG A 142 18.83 6.23 -7.61
CA ARG A 142 18.73 6.83 -6.27
C ARG A 142 19.98 6.65 -5.39
N LEU A 143 20.83 5.66 -5.69
CA LEU A 143 22.08 5.41 -4.97
C LEU A 143 23.30 6.04 -5.66
N LEU A 144 23.24 6.27 -6.97
CA LEU A 144 24.37 6.73 -7.78
C LEU A 144 24.49 8.25 -7.80
N ASN A 145 23.39 8.98 -7.65
CA ASN A 145 23.42 10.43 -7.87
C ASN A 145 22.62 11.23 -6.83
N ARG A 146 23.21 11.39 -5.64
CA ARG A 146 22.64 12.22 -4.55
C ARG A 146 22.43 13.70 -4.93
N ARG A 147 23.05 14.20 -6.02
CA ARG A 147 22.99 15.61 -6.45
C ARG A 147 22.19 15.85 -7.73
N ALA A 148 22.04 14.86 -8.62
CA ALA A 148 21.05 14.94 -9.67
C ALA A 148 19.71 14.71 -9.02
N LYS A 149 19.01 15.82 -8.79
CA LYS A 149 17.57 15.87 -8.55
C LYS A 149 16.88 15.12 -9.69
N TYR A 150 16.76 13.81 -9.51
CA TYR A 150 15.69 12.92 -9.92
C TYR A 150 14.80 13.51 -11.02
N ALA A 151 14.84 12.92 -12.21
CA ALA A 151 14.00 13.32 -13.34
C ALA A 151 12.55 13.57 -12.85
N TYR A 152 12.16 14.84 -12.84
CA TYR A 152 10.95 15.33 -12.17
C TYR A 152 9.70 14.53 -12.55
N GLN A 153 9.63 14.06 -13.79
CA GLN A 153 8.54 13.23 -14.32
C GLN A 153 8.38 11.90 -13.57
N ARG A 154 9.48 11.18 -13.28
CA ARG A 154 9.42 9.90 -12.57
C ARG A 154 8.94 10.10 -11.14
N ILE A 155 9.43 11.13 -10.45
CA ILE A 155 8.98 11.47 -9.09
C ILE A 155 7.48 11.71 -9.08
N LEU A 156 6.97 12.48 -10.05
CA LEU A 156 5.55 12.78 -10.11
C LEU A 156 4.72 11.51 -10.30
N GLU A 157 5.11 10.63 -11.23
CA GLU A 157 4.45 9.33 -11.43
C GLU A 157 4.39 8.49 -10.15
N PHE A 158 5.49 8.44 -9.38
CA PHE A 158 5.49 7.79 -8.06
C PHE A 158 4.58 8.48 -7.08
N ASN A 159 4.69 9.80 -6.98
CA ASN A 159 3.92 10.56 -6.01
C ASN A 159 2.43 10.37 -6.25
N TYR A 160 1.96 10.33 -7.50
CA TYR A 160 0.55 10.08 -7.80
C TYR A 160 0.10 8.62 -7.63
N CYS A 161 1.02 7.68 -7.39
CA CYS A 161 0.65 6.32 -6.94
C CYS A 161 0.72 6.20 -5.42
N LEU A 162 1.55 7.01 -4.76
CA LEU A 162 1.83 6.97 -3.32
C LEU A 162 1.05 8.01 -2.51
N PHE A 163 0.54 9.06 -3.14
CA PHE A 163 -0.17 10.16 -2.51
C PHE A 163 -1.04 10.91 -3.55
N VAL A 164 -2.36 10.73 -3.47
CA VAL A 164 -3.34 11.48 -4.27
C VAL A 164 -4.37 12.11 -3.34
N GLU A 165 -4.59 13.41 -3.52
CA GLU A 165 -5.65 14.12 -2.81
C GLU A 165 -6.93 14.19 -3.67
N GLY A 166 -8.01 13.57 -3.21
CA GLY A 166 -9.39 13.90 -3.60
C GLY A 166 -9.79 13.71 -5.08
N ASN A 167 -10.49 14.72 -5.63
CA ASN A 167 -11.27 14.70 -6.88
C ASN A 167 -10.49 14.47 -8.19
N LEU A 168 -9.22 14.09 -8.12
CA LEU A 168 -8.36 13.94 -9.30
C LEU A 168 -8.36 12.52 -9.89
N LEU A 169 -9.07 11.58 -9.25
CA LEU A 169 -9.10 10.18 -9.65
C LEU A 169 -9.57 9.99 -11.10
N ALA A 170 -8.84 9.15 -11.84
CA ALA A 170 -9.22 8.73 -13.17
C ALA A 170 -10.60 8.03 -13.19
N TYR A 171 -11.50 8.52 -14.05
CA TYR A 171 -12.85 7.98 -14.22
C TYR A 171 -12.96 6.90 -15.32
N ASN A 172 -11.96 6.81 -16.19
CA ASN A 172 -11.98 5.97 -17.39
C ASN A 172 -11.30 4.60 -17.21
N ILE A 173 -10.84 4.29 -16.01
CA ILE A 173 -10.30 2.98 -15.63
C ILE A 173 -10.95 2.48 -14.35
N LYS A 174 -10.87 1.17 -14.10
CA LYS A 174 -11.21 0.60 -12.80
C LYS A 174 -9.99 0.63 -11.89
N GLN A 175 -10.10 1.21 -10.70
CA GLN A 175 -8.97 1.32 -9.77
C GLN A 175 -9.32 0.95 -8.32
N ILE A 176 -8.37 0.35 -7.60
CA ILE A 176 -8.49 0.03 -6.17
C ILE A 176 -7.26 0.61 -5.45
N PHE A 177 -7.49 1.30 -4.34
CA PHE A 177 -6.44 1.96 -3.58
C PHE A 177 -6.74 2.01 -2.07
N GLY A 178 -5.70 2.25 -1.27
CA GLY A 178 -5.74 2.46 0.18
C GLY A 178 -5.73 3.96 0.51
N HIS A 179 -4.71 4.43 1.22
CA HIS A 179 -4.25 5.82 1.53
C HIS A 179 -5.26 6.86 2.06
N VAL A 180 -6.51 6.85 1.62
CA VAL A 180 -7.54 7.80 2.05
C VAL A 180 -8.40 7.12 3.08
N GLU A 181 -8.14 7.47 4.33
CA GLU A 181 -8.78 6.85 5.48
C GLU A 181 -10.30 7.10 5.52
N HIS A 182 -11.05 6.01 5.63
CA HIS A 182 -12.50 6.02 5.74
C HIS A 182 -12.99 5.09 6.86
N THR A 183 -14.21 5.35 7.36
CA THR A 183 -14.83 4.46 8.36
C THR A 183 -15.23 3.10 7.80
N HIS A 184 -15.51 3.05 6.50
CA HIS A 184 -15.85 1.85 5.74
C HIS A 184 -15.27 2.01 4.34
N PRO A 185 -15.05 0.91 3.59
CA PRO A 185 -14.59 1.03 2.22
C PRO A 185 -15.57 1.83 1.37
N ILE A 186 -15.06 2.68 0.48
CA ILE A 186 -15.86 3.43 -0.47
C ILE A 186 -15.88 2.68 -1.80
N VAL A 187 -17.07 2.47 -2.35
CA VAL A 187 -17.26 1.88 -3.68
C VAL A 187 -17.92 2.92 -4.57
N GLY A 188 -17.15 3.41 -5.55
CA GLY A 188 -17.66 4.23 -6.65
C GLY A 188 -17.97 3.39 -7.89
N ASP A 189 -18.37 4.05 -8.97
CA ASP A 189 -18.71 3.39 -10.25
C ASP A 189 -17.51 2.65 -10.85
N ASN A 190 -16.32 3.22 -10.69
CA ASN A 190 -15.09 2.74 -11.28
C ASN A 190 -13.92 2.70 -10.29
N TYR A 191 -14.17 2.89 -8.99
CA TYR A 191 -13.11 2.82 -7.99
C TYR A 191 -13.54 2.19 -6.68
N ILE A 192 -12.56 1.68 -5.93
CA ILE A 192 -12.73 1.21 -4.56
C ILE A 192 -11.61 1.80 -3.70
N ALA A 193 -11.97 2.54 -2.65
CA ALA A 193 -11.04 2.96 -1.60
C ALA A 193 -11.18 1.99 -0.41
N LEU A 194 -10.09 1.30 -0.07
CA LEU A 194 -10.04 0.21 0.92
C LEU A 194 -9.41 0.62 2.25
N ASP A 195 -8.87 1.83 2.38
CA ASP A 195 -8.27 2.23 3.65
C ASP A 195 -9.34 2.48 4.72
N THR A 196 -9.30 1.60 5.71
CA THR A 196 -10.19 1.55 6.88
C THR A 196 -9.38 1.42 8.16
N THR A 197 -8.10 1.78 8.13
CA THR A 197 -7.13 1.18 9.06
C THR A 197 -7.26 1.60 10.51
N ASN A 198 -7.79 2.79 10.79
CA ASN A 198 -8.07 3.20 12.18
C ASN A 198 -9.52 2.94 12.61
N TYR A 199 -10.33 2.26 11.80
CA TYR A 199 -11.73 1.95 12.11
C TYR A 199 -11.96 0.44 12.08
N ASP A 200 -12.41 -0.07 13.22
CA ASP A 200 -12.89 -1.43 13.46
C ASP A 200 -11.83 -2.55 13.61
N GLU A 201 -12.16 -3.58 14.40
CA GLU A 201 -11.41 -4.83 14.57
C GLU A 201 -11.59 -5.74 13.34
N SER A 202 -11.45 -5.16 12.14
CA SER A 202 -11.95 -5.74 10.92
C SER A 202 -10.95 -5.59 9.77
N CYS A 203 -10.70 -6.68 9.05
CA CYS A 203 -9.86 -6.68 7.86
C CYS A 203 -10.76 -6.64 6.64
N TRP A 204 -10.97 -5.45 6.08
CA TRP A 204 -11.67 -5.31 4.81
C TRP A 204 -10.79 -5.81 3.67
N ILE A 205 -11.39 -6.62 2.81
CA ILE A 205 -10.76 -7.15 1.60
C ILE A 205 -11.67 -6.92 0.40
N PHE A 206 -11.08 -6.91 -0.78
CA PHE A 206 -11.82 -7.03 -2.04
C PHE A 206 -11.44 -8.34 -2.74
N ASP A 207 -12.46 -9.13 -3.08
CA ASP A 207 -12.30 -10.38 -3.82
C ASP A 207 -12.69 -10.14 -5.28
N THR A 208 -11.70 -10.14 -6.16
CA THR A 208 -11.91 -9.82 -7.59
C THR A 208 -12.68 -10.92 -8.34
N ALA A 209 -12.71 -12.15 -7.82
CA ALA A 209 -13.41 -13.27 -8.45
C ALA A 209 -14.93 -13.06 -8.43
N VAL A 210 -15.43 -12.56 -7.30
CA VAL A 210 -16.84 -12.25 -7.09
C VAL A 210 -17.16 -10.77 -7.20
N ASN A 211 -16.14 -9.93 -7.39
CA ASN A 211 -16.22 -8.47 -7.47
C ASN A 211 -16.99 -7.89 -6.27
N LYS A 212 -16.60 -8.30 -5.05
CA LYS A 212 -17.27 -7.91 -3.80
C LYS A 212 -16.27 -7.60 -2.69
N LEU A 213 -16.67 -6.65 -1.86
CA LEU A 213 -16.06 -6.44 -0.56
C LEU A 213 -16.40 -7.59 0.38
N GLY A 214 -15.41 -8.01 1.14
CA GLY A 214 -15.53 -8.92 2.27
C GLY A 214 -14.93 -8.28 3.51
N CYS A 215 -15.37 -8.76 4.67
CA CYS A 215 -14.79 -8.40 5.95
C CYS A 215 -14.33 -9.69 6.62
N VAL A 216 -13.04 -9.80 6.90
CA VAL A 216 -12.45 -10.94 7.60
C VAL A 216 -12.26 -10.54 9.06
N GLU A 217 -12.74 -11.38 9.98
CA GLU A 217 -12.54 -11.15 11.41
C GLU A 217 -11.06 -11.22 11.77
N THR A 218 -10.52 -10.15 12.35
CA THR A 218 -9.20 -10.19 13.00
C THR A 218 -9.45 -10.64 14.44
N LYS A 219 -9.02 -11.85 14.78
CA LYS A 219 -9.28 -12.41 16.12
C LYS A 219 -8.41 -11.72 17.18
N CYS A 220 -8.80 -10.55 17.64
CA CYS A 220 -8.43 -10.06 18.97
C CYS A 220 -9.38 -8.93 19.41
N LYS A 221 -10.40 -9.28 20.20
CA LYS A 221 -11.18 -8.27 20.91
C LYS A 221 -10.22 -7.46 21.80
N ARG A 222 -9.95 -6.20 21.47
CA ARG A 222 -9.10 -5.27 22.24
C ARG A 222 -9.75 -4.82 23.56
N THR A 223 -10.62 -5.63 24.18
CA THR A 223 -11.47 -5.22 25.32
C THR A 223 -10.94 -5.51 26.72
N GLU A 224 -9.68 -5.88 26.93
CA GLU A 224 -9.18 -6.17 28.31
C GLU A 224 -7.96 -5.38 28.81
N TRP A 225 -7.60 -4.23 28.22
CA TRP A 225 -6.48 -3.41 28.74
C TRP A 225 -6.85 -2.00 29.23
N ARG A 226 -8.11 -1.77 29.64
CA ARG A 226 -8.50 -0.43 30.15
C ARG A 226 -8.50 -0.24 31.66
N HIS A 227 -8.31 -1.23 32.52
CA HIS A 227 -8.24 -0.99 33.97
C HIS A 227 -7.04 -1.71 34.59
N LEU A 228 -6.04 -0.90 34.97
CA LEU A 228 -4.82 -1.11 35.78
C LEU A 228 -3.79 -0.18 35.10
N ILE A 229 -3.71 1.11 35.43
CA ILE A 229 -3.16 1.71 36.66
C ILE A 229 -3.94 2.99 36.99
#